data_AF-A0A0M3BLT6-F1
#
_entry.id   AF-A0A0M3BLT6-F1
#
_cell.length_a   1.000
_cell.length_b   1.000
_cell.length_c   1.000
_cell.angle_alpha   90.00
_cell.angle_beta   90.00
_cell.angle_gamma   90.00
#
_symmetry.space_group_name_H-M   'P 1'
#
loop_
_entity.id
_entity.type
_entity.pdbx_description
1 polymer ?
#
loop_
_entity_poly.entity_id
_entity_poly.type
_entity_poly.pdbx_seq_one_letter_code
_entity_poly.pdbx_strand_id
1 'polypeptide(L)'
;MSSRFLMITPEDGKEVLKCLAAPARLSILELLHASGPLNVNDIADRLDLPQSTTSTHLNQMEEAGLIRTEVQKARKGSQKICHAVHDEIVISFSSPKETVDEAIEVAMPVGLYSGYDVFAPCGMCSQEGIIGYLDNPDTFLAPDRMKAGLLWFTRGYVDYQFPNNARIKGAEIRELELLLELSSEVPGTSDNWPSDITISINGKPIVTWTSPGDFGDRRGKYTPDWWKLRGSQYGVLKSFRVTPTGTFIDGVRVSDTCLADLALLEHRSIRLRIEVPETAKHPGGINIFGRGFGNYDQDIILRLKA
;
A
#
# COMPACT_ATOMS: atom_id res chain seq x y z
N MET A 1 17.77 -12.68 -5.41
CA MET A 1 18.82 -11.65 -5.28
C MET A 1 18.19 -10.46 -4.59
N SER A 2 18.81 -9.89 -3.56
CA SER A 2 18.25 -8.74 -2.87
C SER A 2 18.41 -7.52 -3.77
N SER A 3 17.32 -6.98 -4.30
CA SER A 3 17.33 -5.74 -5.09
C SER A 3 17.93 -4.60 -4.26
N ARG A 4 18.84 -3.83 -4.86
CA ARG A 4 19.52 -2.71 -4.21
C ARG A 4 18.84 -1.40 -4.58
N PHE A 5 17.98 -0.91 -3.69
CA PHE A 5 17.27 0.34 -3.90
C PHE A 5 18.07 1.54 -3.40
N LEU A 6 18.04 2.65 -4.14
CA LEU A 6 18.48 3.97 -3.67
C LEU A 6 17.25 4.85 -3.51
N MET A 7 16.92 5.22 -2.27
CA MET A 7 15.85 6.18 -1.99
C MET A 7 16.45 7.56 -1.76
N ILE A 8 15.94 8.57 -2.46
CA ILE A 8 16.39 9.96 -2.35
C ILE A 8 15.21 10.93 -2.30
N THR A 9 15.43 12.08 -1.68
CA THR A 9 14.55 13.25 -1.72
C THR A 9 15.14 14.31 -2.66
N PRO A 10 14.37 15.30 -3.16
CA PRO A 10 14.92 16.45 -3.88
C PRO A 10 15.99 17.22 -3.09
N GLU A 11 15.93 17.18 -1.76
CA GLU A 11 16.85 17.88 -0.86
C GLU A 11 18.20 17.17 -0.72
N ASP A 12 18.18 15.86 -0.45
CA ASP A 12 19.38 15.05 -0.16
C ASP A 12 19.94 14.38 -1.43
N GLY A 13 19.10 14.17 -2.44
CA GLY A 13 19.45 13.52 -3.71
C GLY A 13 20.03 14.45 -4.78
N LYS A 14 20.35 15.71 -4.47
CA LYS A 14 20.73 16.72 -5.48
C LYS A 14 21.86 16.28 -6.40
N GLU A 15 22.90 15.66 -5.85
CA GLU A 15 24.06 15.23 -6.62
C GLU A 15 23.73 14.03 -7.51
N VAL A 16 22.89 13.11 -7.04
CA VAL A 16 22.36 12.00 -7.84
C VAL A 16 21.50 12.53 -9.00
N LEU A 17 20.58 13.45 -8.72
CA LEU A 17 19.69 14.04 -9.73
C LEU A 17 20.47 14.82 -10.79
N LYS A 18 21.45 15.63 -10.39
CA LYS A 18 22.37 16.32 -11.32
C LYS A 18 23.17 15.33 -12.15
N CYS A 19 23.53 14.18 -11.58
CA CYS A 19 24.25 13.13 -12.29
C CYS A 19 23.36 12.46 -13.35
N LEU A 20 22.12 12.12 -13.00
CA LEU A 20 21.17 11.49 -13.92
C LEU A 20 20.66 12.45 -15.01
N ALA A 21 20.75 13.77 -14.81
CA ALA A 21 20.28 14.75 -15.78
C ALA A 21 21.04 14.76 -17.13
N ALA A 22 22.20 14.09 -17.26
CA ALA A 22 22.88 13.99 -18.56
C ALA A 22 22.52 12.67 -19.28
N PRO A 23 22.02 12.73 -20.53
CA PRO A 23 21.60 11.55 -21.28
C PRO A 23 22.67 10.45 -21.38
N ALA A 24 23.93 10.83 -21.61
CA ALA A 24 25.03 9.87 -21.71
C ALA A 24 25.20 9.02 -20.44
N ARG A 25 24.96 9.58 -19.25
CA ARG A 25 25.07 8.86 -17.96
C ARG A 25 23.91 7.89 -17.74
N LEU A 26 22.71 8.22 -18.23
CA LEU A 26 21.57 7.29 -18.26
C LEU A 26 21.86 6.10 -19.18
N SER A 27 22.37 6.35 -20.39
CA SER A 27 22.73 5.28 -21.33
C SER A 27 23.84 4.36 -20.78
N ILE A 28 24.80 4.90 -20.01
CA ILE A 28 25.81 4.10 -19.31
C ILE A 28 25.15 3.18 -18.27
N LEU A 29 24.21 3.68 -17.46
CA LEU A 29 23.50 2.85 -16.46
C LEU A 29 22.68 1.75 -17.13
N GLU A 30 21.90 2.08 -18.15
CA GLU A 30 21.11 1.12 -18.92
C GLU A 30 22.00 0.01 -19.50
N LEU A 31 23.15 0.38 -20.07
CA LEU A 31 24.11 -0.56 -20.63
C LEU A 31 24.68 -1.50 -19.56
N LEU A 32 25.03 -0.98 -18.38
CA LEU A 32 25.55 -1.77 -17.27
C LEU A 32 24.49 -2.72 -16.67
N HIS A 33 23.21 -2.32 -16.66
CA HIS A 33 22.12 -3.21 -16.26
C HIS A 33 21.85 -4.31 -17.29
N ALA A 34 21.89 -3.98 -18.58
CA ALA A 34 21.62 -4.93 -19.65
C ALA A 34 22.77 -5.92 -19.89
N SER A 35 24.01 -5.46 -19.79
CA SER A 35 25.21 -6.23 -20.16
C SER A 35 26.05 -6.69 -18.98
N GLY A 36 25.73 -6.25 -17.76
CA GLY A 36 26.56 -6.47 -16.59
C GLY A 36 27.80 -5.55 -16.56
N PRO A 37 28.79 -5.87 -15.70
CA PRO A 37 29.97 -5.03 -15.50
C PRO A 37 30.85 -4.94 -16.75
N LEU A 38 31.25 -3.73 -17.12
CA LEU A 38 32.04 -3.44 -18.32
C LEU A 38 33.27 -2.58 -18.01
N ASN A 39 34.31 -2.67 -18.84
CA ASN A 39 35.45 -1.77 -18.74
C ASN A 39 35.18 -0.43 -19.46
N VAL A 40 35.99 0.59 -19.20
CA VAL A 40 35.84 1.94 -19.76
C VAL A 40 35.86 1.96 -21.30
N ASN A 41 36.68 1.13 -21.93
CA ASN A 41 36.79 1.08 -23.39
C ASN A 41 35.55 0.46 -24.01
N ASP A 42 35.04 -0.64 -23.43
CA ASP A 42 33.83 -1.29 -23.90
C ASP A 42 32.62 -0.35 -23.81
N ILE A 43 32.52 0.46 -22.76
CA ILE A 43 31.45 1.46 -22.59
C ILE A 43 31.61 2.56 -23.65
N ALA A 44 32.83 3.07 -23.85
CA ALA A 44 33.12 4.10 -24.85
C ALA A 44 32.76 3.63 -26.27
N ASP A 45 33.18 2.42 -26.64
CA ASP A 45 32.95 1.86 -27.97
C ASP A 45 31.45 1.58 -28.22
N ARG A 46 30.72 1.06 -27.22
CA ARG A 46 29.29 0.71 -27.37
C ARG A 46 28.38 1.93 -27.43
N LEU A 47 28.76 3.02 -26.77
CA LEU A 47 27.98 4.26 -26.74
C LEU A 47 28.47 5.29 -27.76
N ASP A 48 29.50 4.97 -28.56
CA ASP A 48 30.16 5.86 -29.51
C ASP A 48 30.61 7.19 -28.86
N LEU A 49 31.22 7.07 -27.67
CA LEU A 49 31.69 8.20 -26.88
C LEU A 49 33.23 8.24 -26.83
N PRO A 50 33.86 9.43 -26.90
CA PRO A 50 35.29 9.54 -26.69
C PRO A 50 35.70 9.01 -25.32
N GLN A 51 36.78 8.22 -25.26
CA GLN A 51 37.25 7.57 -24.03
C GLN A 51 37.51 8.55 -22.87
N SER A 52 38.00 9.76 -23.17
CA SER A 52 38.21 10.83 -22.19
C SER A 52 36.89 11.31 -21.60
N THR A 53 35.87 11.54 -22.43
CA THR A 53 34.51 11.92 -22.02
C THR A 53 33.85 10.81 -21.18
N THR A 54 33.96 9.55 -21.62
CA THR A 54 33.46 8.38 -20.87
C THR A 54 34.09 8.31 -19.49
N SER A 55 35.41 8.50 -19.40
CA SER A 55 36.11 8.50 -18.10
C SER A 55 35.61 9.61 -17.17
N THR A 56 35.35 10.81 -17.70
CA THR A 56 34.77 11.92 -16.92
C THR A 56 33.37 11.59 -16.41
N HIS A 57 32.51 10.99 -17.25
CA HIS A 57 31.17 10.57 -16.83
C HIS A 57 31.24 9.51 -15.73
N LEU A 58 32.10 8.49 -15.89
CA LEU A 58 32.25 7.43 -14.90
C LEU A 58 32.74 7.96 -13.54
N ASN A 59 33.70 8.89 -13.51
CA ASN A 59 34.15 9.49 -12.26
C ASN A 59 33.01 10.26 -11.56
N GLN A 60 32.21 11.04 -12.29
CA GLN A 60 31.07 11.77 -11.72
C GLN A 60 29.97 10.82 -11.22
N MET A 61 29.74 9.71 -11.91
CA MET A 61 28.78 8.69 -11.50
C MET A 61 29.26 7.91 -10.27
N GLU A 62 30.57 7.69 -10.15
CA GLU A 62 31.20 7.07 -8.98
C GLU A 62 31.12 8.00 -7.76
N GLU A 63 31.40 9.30 -7.93
CA GLU A 63 31.22 10.32 -6.88
C GLU A 63 29.77 10.43 -6.40
N ALA A 64 28.80 10.27 -7.31
CA ALA A 64 27.37 10.25 -6.99
C ALA A 64 26.89 8.89 -6.42
N GLY A 65 27.76 7.89 -6.28
CA GLY A 65 27.42 6.57 -5.74
C GLY A 65 26.57 5.68 -6.66
N LEU A 66 26.39 6.07 -7.94
CA LEU A 66 25.57 5.34 -8.90
C LEU A 66 26.29 4.12 -9.47
N ILE A 67 27.61 4.21 -9.58
CA ILE A 67 28.48 3.12 -10.00
C ILE A 67 29.62 2.93 -9.00
N ARG A 68 30.23 1.76 -9.03
CA ARG A 68 31.50 1.48 -8.37
C ARG A 68 32.52 0.99 -9.39
N THR A 69 33.79 1.37 -9.22
CA THR A 69 34.87 0.84 -10.06
C THR A 69 35.79 -0.09 -9.30
N GLU A 70 36.22 -1.16 -9.96
CA GLU A 70 37.21 -2.11 -9.45
C GLU A 70 38.38 -2.22 -10.43
N VAL A 71 39.62 -2.17 -9.92
CA VAL A 71 40.81 -2.30 -10.76
C VAL A 71 41.17 -3.77 -10.90
N GLN A 72 41.17 -4.28 -12.13
CA GLN A 72 41.56 -5.65 -12.46
C GLN A 72 42.77 -5.68 -13.40
N LYS A 73 43.56 -6.76 -13.35
CA LYS A 73 44.67 -6.97 -14.28
C LYS A 73 44.12 -7.32 -15.67
N ALA A 74 44.58 -6.62 -16.70
CA ALA A 74 44.25 -6.87 -18.10
C ALA A 74 45.42 -7.52 -18.84
N ARG A 75 45.21 -7.95 -20.09
CA ARG A 75 46.27 -8.52 -20.96
C ARG A 75 47.44 -7.55 -21.19
N LYS A 76 47.20 -6.24 -21.10
CA LYS A 76 48.21 -5.17 -21.07
C LYS A 76 47.83 -4.15 -19.99
N GLY A 77 48.52 -4.18 -18.85
CA GLY A 77 48.30 -3.23 -17.75
C GLY A 77 47.11 -3.57 -16.84
N SER A 78 46.50 -2.54 -16.24
CA SER A 78 45.29 -2.65 -15.42
C SER A 78 44.11 -2.00 -16.14
N GLN A 79 42.90 -2.50 -15.85
CA GLN A 79 41.64 -1.96 -16.35
C GLN A 79 40.71 -1.64 -15.18
N LYS A 80 39.90 -0.59 -15.33
CA LYS A 80 38.78 -0.31 -14.41
C LYS A 80 37.53 -0.98 -14.94
N ILE A 81 36.94 -1.87 -14.14
CA ILE A 81 35.64 -2.48 -14.38
C ILE A 81 34.60 -1.67 -13.61
N CYS A 82 33.53 -1.26 -14.29
CA CYS A 82 32.46 -0.46 -13.73
C CYS A 82 31.24 -1.34 -13.46
N HIS A 83 30.64 -1.19 -12.29
CA HIS A 83 29.44 -1.92 -11.88
C HIS A 83 28.35 -0.92 -11.49
N ALA A 84 27.12 -1.14 -11.95
CA ALA A 84 25.95 -0.46 -11.38
C ALA A 84 25.77 -0.87 -9.91
N VAL A 85 25.50 0.09 -9.04
CA VAL A 85 25.38 -0.14 -7.58
C VAL A 85 23.95 -0.44 -7.17
N HIS A 86 23.00 0.22 -7.82
CA HIS A 86 21.57 0.19 -7.48
C HIS A 86 20.75 -0.30 -8.66
N ASP A 87 19.73 -1.12 -8.40
CA ASP A 87 18.80 -1.64 -9.42
C ASP A 87 17.67 -0.66 -9.70
N GLU A 88 17.30 0.14 -8.70
CA GLU A 88 16.21 1.12 -8.78
C GLU A 88 16.56 2.37 -7.95
N ILE A 89 16.15 3.53 -8.46
CA ILE A 89 16.26 4.83 -7.79
C ILE A 89 14.86 5.40 -7.61
N VAL A 90 14.44 5.60 -6.37
CA VAL A 90 13.11 6.13 -6.02
C VAL A 90 13.27 7.56 -5.50
N ILE A 91 12.64 8.51 -6.19
CA ILE A 91 12.59 9.91 -5.77
C ILE A 91 11.30 10.13 -5.00
N SER A 92 11.41 10.42 -3.70
CA SER A 92 10.30 10.81 -2.85
C SER A 92 10.19 12.33 -2.82
N PHE A 93 9.11 12.88 -3.37
CA PHE A 93 8.77 14.31 -3.26
C PHE A 93 8.05 14.66 -1.95
N SER A 94 7.81 13.66 -1.11
CA SER A 94 7.40 13.88 0.27
C SER A 94 8.63 14.33 1.03
N SER A 95 8.74 15.64 1.25
CA SER A 95 9.65 16.15 2.27
C SER A 95 9.28 15.46 3.59
N PRO A 96 10.23 14.92 4.37
CA PRO A 96 10.02 14.85 5.79
C PRO A 96 10.05 16.30 6.29
N LYS A 97 8.97 17.05 6.02
CA LYS A 97 8.60 18.07 6.97
C LYS A 97 8.29 17.27 8.22
N GLU A 98 9.23 17.30 9.15
CA GLU A 98 8.96 17.24 10.57
C GLU A 98 8.02 18.40 10.96
N THR A 99 6.82 18.45 10.37
CA THR A 99 5.67 18.46 11.26
C THR A 99 5.62 17.04 11.75
N VAL A 100 6.24 16.79 12.91
CA VAL A 100 5.75 15.76 13.79
C VAL A 100 4.34 16.20 14.19
N ASP A 101 3.38 16.12 13.25
CA ASP A 101 2.08 15.61 13.66
C ASP A 101 2.45 14.21 14.12
N GLU A 102 2.50 14.00 15.44
CA GLU A 102 2.65 12.67 16.02
C GLU A 102 1.45 11.83 15.59
N ALA A 103 1.47 11.40 14.32
CA ALA A 103 0.41 10.61 13.74
C ALA A 103 0.52 9.24 14.39
N ILE A 104 -0.42 8.96 15.30
CA ILE A 104 -0.53 7.64 15.89
C ILE A 104 -1.13 6.75 14.82
N GLU A 105 -0.31 5.85 14.29
CA GLU A 105 -0.73 4.85 13.31
C GLU A 105 -0.86 3.48 13.97
N VAL A 106 -1.96 2.79 13.68
CA VAL A 106 -2.20 1.41 14.10
C VAL A 106 -2.74 0.61 12.92
N ALA A 107 -2.12 -0.53 12.65
CA ALA A 107 -2.61 -1.51 11.69
C ALA A 107 -3.42 -2.62 12.40
N MET A 108 -4.62 -2.90 11.91
CA MET A 108 -5.50 -3.94 12.43
C MET A 108 -5.71 -5.03 11.37
N PRO A 109 -5.16 -6.25 11.57
CA PRO A 109 -5.39 -7.38 10.70
C PRO A 109 -6.88 -7.62 10.41
N VAL A 110 -7.21 -7.92 9.15
CA VAL A 110 -8.61 -8.03 8.72
C VAL A 110 -9.38 -9.12 9.47
N GLY A 111 -8.73 -10.20 9.87
CA GLY A 111 -9.35 -11.27 10.67
C GLY A 111 -9.42 -10.99 12.18
N LEU A 112 -8.89 -9.87 12.66
CA LEU A 112 -8.89 -9.48 14.08
C LEU A 112 -10.13 -8.64 14.48
N TYR A 113 -11.29 -8.97 13.93
CA TYR A 113 -12.54 -8.36 14.38
C TYR A 113 -12.92 -8.83 15.80
N SER A 114 -13.53 -7.90 16.52
CA SER A 114 -14.05 -8.05 17.88
C SER A 114 -15.52 -8.47 17.94
N GLY A 115 -16.27 -8.26 16.87
CA GLY A 115 -17.66 -8.63 16.72
C GLY A 115 -18.04 -8.73 15.25
N TYR A 116 -19.06 -9.53 14.94
CA TYR A 116 -19.56 -9.68 13.59
C TYR A 116 -21.01 -10.17 13.63
N ASP A 117 -21.74 -9.91 12.56
CA ASP A 117 -23.00 -10.55 12.21
C ASP A 117 -23.06 -10.53 10.69
N VAL A 118 -22.81 -11.67 10.04
CA VAL A 118 -22.58 -11.74 8.59
C VAL A 118 -23.47 -12.80 7.96
N PHE A 119 -23.87 -12.56 6.72
CA PHE A 119 -24.73 -13.44 5.95
C PHE A 119 -24.02 -13.96 4.71
N ALA A 120 -24.32 -15.20 4.36
CA ALA A 120 -23.83 -15.83 3.15
C ALA A 120 -24.39 -15.18 1.87
N PRO A 121 -23.70 -15.29 0.72
CA PRO A 121 -22.32 -15.78 0.55
C PRO A 121 -21.27 -15.07 1.42
N CYS A 122 -20.35 -15.84 2.00
CA CYS A 122 -19.35 -15.31 2.93
C CYS A 122 -18.15 -16.24 3.11
N GLY A 123 -17.01 -15.68 3.52
CA GLY A 123 -15.83 -16.48 3.81
C GLY A 123 -14.61 -15.65 4.12
N MET A 124 -13.48 -16.33 4.28
CA MET A 124 -12.18 -15.70 4.42
C MET A 124 -11.06 -16.66 3.99
N CYS A 125 -9.91 -16.10 3.64
CA CYS A 125 -8.72 -16.88 3.30
C CYS A 125 -7.44 -16.24 3.82
N SER A 126 -6.47 -17.10 4.15
CA SER A 126 -5.09 -16.71 4.42
C SER A 126 -4.26 -16.79 3.14
N GLN A 127 -2.98 -16.42 3.22
CA GLN A 127 -2.06 -16.57 2.10
C GLN A 127 -1.86 -18.03 1.66
N GLU A 128 -2.14 -19.00 2.54
CA GLU A 128 -1.96 -20.42 2.26
C GLU A 128 -3.23 -21.14 1.81
N GLY A 129 -4.43 -20.62 2.10
CA GLY A 129 -5.67 -21.31 1.77
C GLY A 129 -6.94 -20.68 2.32
N ILE A 130 -8.07 -21.33 2.02
CA ILE A 130 -9.37 -21.01 2.61
C ILE A 130 -9.34 -21.34 4.10
N ILE A 131 -9.87 -20.45 4.93
CA ILE A 131 -10.06 -20.70 6.36
C ILE A 131 -11.50 -21.17 6.57
N GLY A 132 -11.68 -22.30 7.24
CA GLY A 132 -13.00 -22.85 7.55
C GLY A 132 -13.79 -23.29 6.32
N TYR A 133 -15.10 -23.04 6.33
CA TYR A 133 -16.03 -23.45 5.29
C TYR A 133 -16.62 -22.22 4.57
N LEU A 134 -16.66 -22.28 3.24
CA LEU A 134 -17.30 -21.25 2.44
C LEU A 134 -18.81 -21.19 2.69
N ASP A 135 -19.35 -19.98 2.65
CA ASP A 135 -20.77 -19.65 2.80
C ASP A 135 -21.38 -20.10 4.13
N ASN A 136 -20.54 -20.28 5.15
CA ASN A 136 -20.96 -20.53 6.52
C ASN A 136 -20.50 -19.39 7.45
N PRO A 137 -21.43 -18.60 8.03
CA PRO A 137 -21.11 -17.55 8.99
C PRO A 137 -20.31 -18.02 10.22
N ASP A 138 -20.45 -19.28 10.63
CA ASP A 138 -19.71 -19.85 11.76
C ASP A 138 -18.19 -19.92 11.50
N THR A 139 -17.76 -19.85 10.23
CA THR A 139 -16.34 -19.72 9.85
C THR A 139 -15.70 -18.48 10.49
N PHE A 140 -16.48 -17.44 10.80
CA PHE A 140 -15.99 -16.24 11.48
C PHE A 140 -15.66 -16.48 12.98
N LEU A 141 -15.89 -17.69 13.51
CA LEU A 141 -15.37 -18.10 14.83
C LEU A 141 -14.05 -18.87 14.74
N ALA A 142 -13.59 -19.24 13.53
CA ALA A 142 -12.40 -20.07 13.36
C ALA A 142 -11.16 -19.38 13.95
N PRO A 143 -10.37 -20.05 14.81
CA PRO A 143 -9.15 -19.45 15.37
C PRO A 143 -8.13 -19.03 14.30
N ASP A 144 -8.09 -19.75 13.18
CA ASP A 144 -7.22 -19.44 12.03
C ASP A 144 -7.58 -18.12 11.34
N ARG A 145 -8.72 -17.48 11.67
CA ARG A 145 -9.07 -16.13 11.19
C ARG A 145 -7.96 -15.11 11.41
N MET A 146 -7.12 -15.30 12.43
CA MET A 146 -5.97 -14.46 12.74
C MET A 146 -4.97 -14.33 11.56
N LYS A 147 -4.99 -15.28 10.63
CA LYS A 147 -4.15 -15.34 9.42
C LYS A 147 -4.85 -14.79 8.17
N ALA A 148 -6.11 -14.37 8.28
CA ALA A 148 -6.88 -13.92 7.14
C ALA A 148 -6.20 -12.71 6.48
N GLY A 149 -6.01 -12.79 5.16
CA GLY A 149 -5.63 -11.68 4.30
C GLY A 149 -6.79 -11.17 3.46
N LEU A 150 -7.88 -11.94 3.33
CA LEU A 150 -9.11 -11.51 2.69
C LEU A 150 -10.29 -12.08 3.47
N LEU A 151 -11.33 -11.27 3.68
CA LEU A 151 -12.64 -11.72 4.15
C LEU A 151 -13.74 -11.08 3.33
N TRP A 152 -14.89 -11.74 3.26
CA TRP A 152 -16.02 -11.26 2.50
C TRP A 152 -17.35 -11.73 3.07
N PHE A 153 -18.40 -10.96 2.77
CA PHE A 153 -19.79 -11.30 3.09
C PHE A 153 -20.75 -10.46 2.25
N THR A 154 -21.94 -10.99 1.99
CA THR A 154 -22.94 -10.29 1.17
C THR A 154 -23.70 -9.21 1.94
N ARG A 155 -24.03 -9.45 3.22
CA ARG A 155 -24.74 -8.52 4.11
C ARG A 155 -24.29 -8.68 5.55
N GLY A 156 -24.50 -7.64 6.36
CA GLY A 156 -24.14 -7.63 7.78
C GLY A 156 -22.94 -6.73 8.07
N TYR A 157 -22.17 -7.05 9.12
CA TYR A 157 -21.06 -6.22 9.57
C TYR A 157 -19.92 -6.99 10.22
N VAL A 158 -18.76 -6.32 10.27
CA VAL A 158 -17.62 -6.66 11.13
C VAL A 158 -17.20 -5.43 11.95
N ASP A 159 -16.91 -5.65 13.24
CA ASP A 159 -16.52 -4.64 14.21
C ASP A 159 -15.06 -4.82 14.64
N TYR A 160 -14.25 -3.78 14.57
CA TYR A 160 -12.85 -3.75 15.02
C TYR A 160 -12.68 -2.79 16.19
N GLN A 161 -11.70 -3.06 17.05
CA GLN A 161 -11.36 -2.20 18.20
C GLN A 161 -9.90 -1.77 18.13
N PHE A 162 -9.68 -0.52 17.77
CA PHE A 162 -8.35 0.08 17.78
C PHE A 162 -8.03 0.66 19.17
N PRO A 163 -6.78 0.59 19.63
CA PRO A 163 -6.37 1.25 20.85
C PRO A 163 -6.44 2.77 20.67
N ASN A 164 -7.00 3.47 21.65
CA ASN A 164 -7.07 4.92 21.63
C ASN A 164 -5.82 5.55 22.27
N ASN A 165 -4.68 5.41 21.58
CA ASN A 165 -3.41 5.92 22.10
C ASN A 165 -3.38 7.46 22.19
N ALA A 166 -4.21 8.16 21.40
CA ALA A 166 -4.34 9.61 21.46
C ALA A 166 -4.79 10.10 22.84
N ARG A 167 -5.77 9.42 23.42
CA ARG A 167 -6.23 9.67 24.79
C ARG A 167 -5.14 9.43 25.83
N ILE A 168 -4.29 8.43 25.65
CA ILE A 168 -3.18 8.12 26.57
C ILE A 168 -2.15 9.25 26.56
N LYS A 169 -1.89 9.84 25.40
CA LYS A 169 -0.97 10.97 25.24
C LYS A 169 -1.56 12.34 25.59
N GLY A 170 -2.89 12.44 25.76
CA GLY A 170 -3.58 13.72 25.97
C GLY A 170 -3.54 14.64 24.74
N ALA A 171 -3.35 14.08 23.54
CA ALA A 171 -3.27 14.85 22.30
C ALA A 171 -4.68 15.24 21.81
N GLU A 172 -4.86 16.50 21.42
CA GLU A 172 -6.06 16.96 20.74
C GLU A 172 -6.01 16.45 19.29
N ILE A 173 -6.95 15.59 18.89
CA ILE A 173 -6.97 15.03 17.54
C ILE A 173 -7.61 16.01 16.57
N ARG A 174 -6.87 16.35 15.50
CA ARG A 174 -7.32 17.19 14.38
C ARG A 174 -7.72 16.39 13.16
N GLU A 175 -7.30 15.13 13.07
CA GLU A 175 -7.70 14.26 11.96
C GLU A 175 -7.72 12.80 12.40
N LEU A 176 -8.77 12.09 12.02
CA LEU A 176 -8.83 10.63 12.02
C LEU A 176 -8.88 10.16 10.57
N GLU A 177 -7.96 9.29 10.18
CA GLU A 177 -7.90 8.73 8.83
C GLU A 177 -7.95 7.21 8.91
N LEU A 178 -8.86 6.60 8.16
CA LEU A 178 -8.98 5.15 8.00
C LEU A 178 -8.59 4.79 6.55
N LEU A 179 -7.57 3.94 6.39
CA LEU A 179 -7.14 3.43 5.09
C LEU A 179 -7.31 1.92 5.05
N LEU A 180 -7.96 1.43 4.00
CA LEU A 180 -8.09 0.01 3.73
C LEU A 180 -8.44 -0.22 2.25
N GLU A 181 -8.12 -1.41 1.75
CA GLU A 181 -8.50 -1.86 0.42
C GLU A 181 -9.82 -2.66 0.51
N LEU A 182 -10.82 -2.25 -0.27
CA LEU A 182 -12.12 -2.92 -0.30
C LEU A 182 -12.80 -2.84 -1.68
N SER A 183 -13.72 -3.77 -1.94
CA SER A 183 -14.58 -3.79 -3.14
C SER A 183 -15.96 -4.36 -2.79
N SER A 184 -16.88 -4.34 -3.75
CA SER A 184 -18.10 -5.17 -3.64
C SER A 184 -17.74 -6.66 -3.72
N GLU A 185 -18.72 -7.53 -3.48
CA GLU A 185 -18.56 -8.98 -3.58
C GLU A 185 -19.70 -9.61 -4.40
N VAL A 186 -19.33 -10.48 -5.33
CA VAL A 186 -20.26 -11.33 -6.04
C VAL A 186 -19.64 -12.70 -6.26
N PRO A 187 -20.41 -13.81 -6.22
CA PRO A 187 -19.91 -15.10 -6.65
C PRO A 187 -19.34 -15.02 -8.07
N GLY A 188 -18.03 -15.26 -8.21
CA GLY A 188 -17.30 -14.91 -9.42
C GLY A 188 -16.59 -13.57 -9.24
N THR A 189 -16.71 -12.70 -10.24
CA THR A 189 -16.35 -11.28 -10.19
C THR A 189 -17.20 -10.51 -11.21
N SER A 190 -17.43 -9.22 -10.98
CA SER A 190 -18.15 -8.35 -11.91
C SER A 190 -17.76 -6.89 -11.66
N ASP A 191 -17.13 -6.27 -12.66
CA ASP A 191 -16.71 -4.87 -12.60
C ASP A 191 -17.86 -3.87 -12.48
N ASN A 192 -19.11 -4.33 -12.70
CA ASN A 192 -20.33 -3.55 -12.48
C ASN A 192 -21.26 -4.31 -11.53
N TRP A 193 -21.01 -4.16 -10.23
CA TRP A 193 -21.77 -4.77 -9.16
C TRP A 193 -21.80 -3.85 -7.94
N PRO A 194 -22.61 -2.78 -7.97
CA PRO A 194 -22.51 -1.75 -6.95
C PRO A 194 -22.85 -2.26 -5.55
N SER A 195 -22.12 -1.78 -4.55
CA SER A 195 -22.40 -2.11 -3.14
C SER A 195 -22.28 -0.89 -2.23
N ASP A 196 -23.35 -0.57 -1.50
CA ASP A 196 -23.38 0.51 -0.52
C ASP A 196 -22.76 0.02 0.80
N ILE A 197 -21.52 0.41 1.04
CA ILE A 197 -20.72 0.02 2.21
C ILE A 197 -20.70 1.18 3.20
N THR A 198 -21.21 0.97 4.40
CA THR A 198 -21.27 1.97 5.46
C THR A 198 -20.14 1.77 6.45
N ILE A 199 -19.49 2.87 6.83
CA ILE A 199 -18.44 2.89 7.84
C ILE A 199 -18.92 3.75 9.01
N SER A 200 -18.78 3.19 10.22
CA SER A 200 -19.11 3.89 11.46
C SER A 200 -17.93 3.87 12.41
N ILE A 201 -17.74 4.97 13.14
CA ILE A 201 -16.76 5.09 14.22
C ILE A 201 -17.51 5.37 15.53
N ASN A 202 -17.20 4.59 16.57
CA ASN A 202 -17.85 4.64 17.88
C ASN A 202 -19.38 4.57 17.83
N GLY A 203 -19.91 3.84 16.84
CA GLY A 203 -21.35 3.68 16.62
C GLY A 203 -22.00 4.84 15.85
N LYS A 204 -21.23 5.81 15.39
CA LYS A 204 -21.72 6.90 14.54
C LYS A 204 -21.33 6.69 13.07
N PRO A 205 -22.29 6.60 12.15
CA PRO A 205 -22.00 6.54 10.72
C PRO A 205 -21.24 7.79 10.26
N ILE A 206 -20.08 7.57 9.64
CA ILE A 206 -19.28 8.65 9.07
C ILE A 206 -19.54 8.77 7.56
N VAL A 207 -19.81 7.66 6.88
CA VAL A 207 -20.02 7.63 5.43
C VAL A 207 -20.68 6.34 4.96
N THR A 208 -21.37 6.43 3.81
CA THR A 208 -21.69 5.28 2.96
C THR A 208 -21.01 5.48 1.61
N TRP A 209 -20.12 4.56 1.23
CA TRP A 209 -19.44 4.54 -0.05
C TRP A 209 -20.04 3.45 -0.94
N THR A 210 -20.47 3.81 -2.14
CA THR A 210 -20.89 2.83 -3.14
C THR A 210 -19.66 2.35 -3.91
N SER A 211 -19.23 1.11 -3.65
CA SER A 211 -18.23 0.42 -4.47
C SER A 211 -18.80 0.19 -5.87
N PRO A 212 -18.01 0.32 -6.96
CA PRO A 212 -18.54 0.14 -8.31
C PRO A 212 -18.64 -1.33 -8.73
N GLY A 213 -17.83 -2.23 -8.16
CA GLY A 213 -17.76 -3.62 -8.59
C GLY A 213 -16.71 -4.45 -7.86
N ASP A 214 -16.65 -5.73 -8.25
CA ASP A 214 -15.80 -6.78 -7.72
C ASP A 214 -14.78 -7.18 -8.79
N PHE A 215 -13.50 -6.98 -8.51
CA PHE A 215 -12.46 -7.00 -9.52
C PHE A 215 -11.70 -8.33 -9.52
N GLY A 216 -11.73 -9.03 -10.66
CA GLY A 216 -10.97 -10.26 -10.89
C GLY A 216 -10.50 -10.44 -12.33
N ASP A 217 -10.52 -9.36 -13.11
CA ASP A 217 -10.01 -9.29 -14.50
C ASP A 217 -8.52 -9.67 -14.60
N ARG A 218 -7.76 -9.42 -13.53
CA ARG A 218 -6.34 -9.78 -13.38
C ARG A 218 -6.02 -10.15 -11.95
N ARG A 219 -4.89 -10.83 -11.76
CA ARG A 219 -4.35 -11.17 -10.42
C ARG A 219 -3.95 -9.89 -9.68
N GLY A 220 -4.38 -9.78 -8.42
CA GLY A 220 -3.93 -8.72 -7.51
C GLY A 220 -2.45 -8.88 -7.21
N LYS A 221 -1.74 -7.77 -6.98
CA LYS A 221 -0.28 -7.75 -6.80
C LYS A 221 0.22 -8.71 -5.72
N TYR A 222 -0.53 -8.84 -4.63
CA TYR A 222 -0.20 -9.68 -3.48
C TYR A 222 -1.09 -10.92 -3.37
N THR A 223 -2.13 -11.02 -4.20
CA THR A 223 -3.10 -12.12 -4.15
C THR A 223 -2.45 -13.46 -4.53
N PRO A 224 -2.46 -14.46 -3.62
CA PRO A 224 -1.75 -15.72 -3.80
C PRO A 224 -2.20 -16.53 -5.03
N ASP A 225 -1.25 -17.23 -5.66
CA ASP A 225 -1.49 -18.00 -6.88
C ASP A 225 -2.57 -19.07 -6.77
N TRP A 226 -2.72 -19.69 -5.58
CA TRP A 226 -3.73 -20.71 -5.33
C TRP A 226 -5.15 -20.14 -5.38
N TRP A 227 -5.32 -18.84 -5.08
CA TRP A 227 -6.59 -18.14 -5.22
C TRP A 227 -6.83 -17.90 -6.70
N LYS A 228 -7.87 -18.56 -7.24
CA LYS A 228 -8.14 -18.58 -8.67
C LYS A 228 -8.70 -17.22 -9.12
N LEU A 229 -8.43 -16.84 -10.37
CA LEU A 229 -8.95 -15.62 -11.02
C LEU A 229 -10.49 -15.53 -11.12
N ARG A 230 -11.21 -16.54 -10.62
CA ARG A 230 -12.67 -16.51 -10.51
C ARG A 230 -13.15 -15.94 -9.19
N GLY A 231 -12.27 -15.69 -8.22
CA GLY A 231 -12.61 -14.95 -7.00
C GLY A 231 -12.00 -13.56 -7.03
N SER A 232 -12.51 -12.68 -6.17
CA SER A 232 -12.06 -11.31 -5.99
C SER A 232 -10.54 -11.24 -5.82
N GLN A 233 -9.88 -10.47 -6.69
CA GLN A 233 -8.43 -10.41 -6.77
C GLN A 233 -7.85 -9.17 -6.10
N TYR A 234 -8.58 -8.05 -6.10
CA TYR A 234 -8.16 -6.80 -5.50
C TYR A 234 -9.35 -5.87 -5.29
N GLY A 235 -9.13 -4.78 -4.55
CA GLY A 235 -10.10 -3.73 -4.32
C GLY A 235 -9.56 -2.35 -4.66
N VAL A 236 -10.28 -1.33 -4.19
CA VAL A 236 -9.84 0.07 -4.25
C VAL A 236 -9.34 0.46 -2.87
N LEU A 237 -8.11 0.98 -2.79
CA LEU A 237 -7.65 1.61 -1.56
C LEU A 237 -8.44 2.90 -1.33
N LYS A 238 -9.12 2.97 -0.19
CA LYS A 238 -9.90 4.13 0.20
C LYS A 238 -9.30 4.81 1.42
N SER A 239 -9.26 6.15 1.38
CA SER A 239 -9.00 6.98 2.55
C SER A 239 -10.30 7.63 3.01
N PHE A 240 -10.76 7.23 4.20
CA PHE A 240 -11.90 7.83 4.90
C PHE A 240 -11.37 8.73 6.01
N ARG A 241 -11.57 10.04 5.86
CA ARG A 241 -10.98 11.04 6.74
C ARG A 241 -12.06 11.83 7.46
N VAL A 242 -11.98 11.91 8.79
CA VAL A 242 -12.84 12.72 9.64
C VAL A 242 -12.01 13.86 10.23
N THR A 243 -12.51 15.08 10.08
CA THR A 243 -11.87 16.31 10.58
C THR A 243 -12.88 17.13 11.40
N PRO A 244 -12.49 18.26 12.00
CA PRO A 244 -13.45 19.17 12.64
C PRO A 244 -14.50 19.73 11.68
N THR A 245 -14.28 19.67 10.36
CA THR A 245 -15.17 20.26 9.35
C THR A 245 -16.07 19.25 8.63
N GLY A 246 -15.87 17.96 8.85
CA GLY A 246 -16.68 16.89 8.27
C GLY A 246 -15.88 15.65 7.88
N THR A 247 -16.53 14.76 7.13
CA THR A 247 -15.98 13.50 6.64
C THR A 247 -15.74 13.55 5.13
N PHE A 248 -14.62 12.96 4.70
CA PHE A 248 -14.12 12.98 3.33
C PHE A 248 -13.75 11.58 2.86
N ILE A 249 -14.01 11.28 1.58
CA ILE A 249 -13.44 10.11 0.87
C ILE A 249 -12.44 10.66 -0.15
N ASP A 250 -11.18 10.24 -0.06
CA ASP A 250 -10.13 10.58 -1.03
C ASP A 250 -10.04 12.11 -1.32
N GLY A 251 -10.27 12.92 -0.28
CA GLY A 251 -10.25 14.38 -0.35
C GLY A 251 -11.57 15.06 -0.71
N VAL A 252 -12.61 14.32 -1.09
CA VAL A 252 -13.94 14.86 -1.41
C VAL A 252 -14.84 14.77 -0.18
N ARG A 253 -15.46 15.89 0.22
CA ARG A 253 -16.39 15.93 1.37
C ARG A 253 -17.67 15.17 1.02
N VAL A 254 -18.10 14.29 1.92
CA VAL A 254 -19.23 13.37 1.69
C VAL A 254 -20.27 13.38 2.82
N SER A 255 -19.91 13.87 4.00
CA SER A 255 -20.79 13.93 5.17
C SER A 255 -20.38 15.05 6.11
N ASP A 256 -21.36 15.57 6.86
CA ASP A 256 -21.15 16.60 7.88
C ASP A 256 -20.64 16.02 9.21
N THR A 257 -20.65 14.70 9.40
CA THR A 257 -20.10 14.06 10.60
C THR A 257 -18.64 14.46 10.81
N CYS A 258 -18.33 15.02 11.97
CA CYS A 258 -17.02 15.61 12.30
C CYS A 258 -16.36 14.91 13.50
N LEU A 259 -15.16 15.34 13.92
CA LEU A 259 -14.47 14.69 15.05
C LEU A 259 -15.19 14.83 16.39
N ALA A 260 -15.86 15.97 16.62
CA ALA A 260 -16.61 16.21 17.86
C ALA A 260 -17.76 15.21 18.05
N ASP A 261 -18.26 14.69 16.94
CA ASP A 261 -19.34 13.72 16.90
C ASP A 261 -18.93 12.30 17.32
N LEU A 262 -17.63 11.96 17.23
CA LEU A 262 -17.14 10.61 17.42
C LEU A 262 -16.85 10.26 18.88
N ALA A 263 -16.96 11.23 19.80
CA ALA A 263 -16.72 11.06 21.23
C ALA A 263 -15.39 10.33 21.54
N LEU A 264 -14.32 10.64 20.78
CA LEU A 264 -13.05 9.88 20.86
C LEU A 264 -12.46 9.87 22.27
N LEU A 265 -12.60 10.94 23.05
CA LEU A 265 -12.05 11.02 24.41
C LEU A 265 -12.88 10.24 25.46
N GLU A 266 -14.15 9.97 25.18
CA GLU A 266 -15.05 9.26 26.09
C GLU A 266 -14.77 7.75 26.11
N HIS A 267 -14.22 7.22 25.00
CA HIS A 267 -13.95 5.79 24.83
C HIS A 267 -12.49 5.42 25.08
N ARG A 268 -12.26 4.18 25.57
CA ARG A 268 -10.90 3.62 25.75
C ARG A 268 -10.33 3.03 24.46
N SER A 269 -11.21 2.68 23.52
CA SER A 269 -10.88 2.16 22.19
C SER A 269 -11.68 2.94 21.14
N ILE A 270 -11.18 2.95 19.92
CA ILE A 270 -11.90 3.45 18.75
C ILE A 270 -12.56 2.24 18.08
N ARG A 271 -13.89 2.20 18.11
CA ARG A 271 -14.68 1.10 17.55
C ARG A 271 -14.99 1.42 16.09
N LEU A 272 -14.45 0.63 15.19
CA LEU A 272 -14.74 0.71 13.76
C LEU A 272 -15.78 -0.35 13.41
N ARG A 273 -16.85 0.03 12.71
CA ARG A 273 -17.76 -0.90 12.04
C ARG A 273 -17.66 -0.71 10.54
N ILE A 274 -17.58 -1.82 9.81
CA ILE A 274 -17.72 -1.86 8.36
C ILE A 274 -18.91 -2.77 8.05
N GLU A 275 -19.90 -2.24 7.34
CA GLU A 275 -21.16 -2.95 7.14
C GLU A 275 -21.74 -2.76 5.73
N VAL A 276 -22.51 -3.76 5.30
CA VAL A 276 -23.43 -3.68 4.17
C VAL A 276 -24.84 -3.75 4.76
N PRO A 277 -25.52 -2.61 4.95
CA PRO A 277 -26.82 -2.56 5.61
C PRO A 277 -27.88 -3.38 4.87
N GLU A 278 -28.81 -4.00 5.59
CA GLU A 278 -29.95 -4.67 4.96
C GLU A 278 -30.83 -3.71 4.14
N THR A 279 -30.83 -2.43 4.50
CA THR A 279 -31.56 -1.35 3.84
C THR A 279 -30.77 -0.67 2.72
N ALA A 280 -29.58 -1.18 2.38
CA ALA A 280 -28.76 -0.68 1.28
C ALA A 280 -29.56 -0.66 -0.04
N LYS A 281 -29.41 0.42 -0.82
CA LYS A 281 -30.02 0.49 -2.16
C LYS A 281 -29.33 -0.47 -3.11
N HIS A 282 -28.02 -0.64 -2.94
CA HIS A 282 -27.19 -1.59 -3.66
C HIS A 282 -26.56 -2.58 -2.66
N PRO A 283 -27.19 -3.73 -2.36
CA PRO A 283 -26.68 -4.72 -1.42
C PRO A 283 -25.69 -5.68 -2.11
N GLY A 284 -24.60 -5.16 -2.65
CA GLY A 284 -23.65 -5.90 -3.48
C GLY A 284 -22.49 -6.55 -2.72
N GLY A 285 -22.64 -6.83 -1.42
CA GLY A 285 -21.59 -7.45 -0.61
C GLY A 285 -20.32 -6.63 -0.43
N ILE A 286 -19.35 -7.19 0.26
CA ILE A 286 -18.07 -6.55 0.51
C ILE A 286 -16.94 -7.57 0.55
N ASN A 287 -15.81 -7.22 -0.08
CA ASN A 287 -14.51 -7.80 0.17
C ASN A 287 -13.65 -6.81 0.95
N ILE A 288 -12.96 -7.26 2.00
CA ILE A 288 -11.96 -6.47 2.74
C ILE A 288 -10.61 -7.16 2.59
N PHE A 289 -9.66 -6.46 1.97
CA PHE A 289 -8.31 -6.96 1.71
C PHE A 289 -7.35 -6.47 2.78
N GLY A 290 -6.51 -7.36 3.27
CA GLY A 290 -5.46 -7.15 4.25
C GLY A 290 -4.11 -7.60 3.73
N ARG A 291 -3.11 -7.66 4.62
CA ARG A 291 -1.73 -7.97 4.24
C ARG A 291 -1.61 -9.32 3.51
N GLY A 292 -0.92 -9.32 2.37
CA GLY A 292 -0.73 -10.48 1.51
C GLY A 292 -1.93 -10.83 0.62
N PHE A 293 -2.87 -9.92 0.41
CA PHE A 293 -3.95 -10.03 -0.57
C PHE A 293 -4.22 -8.66 -1.21
N GLY A 294 -4.81 -8.65 -2.39
CA GLY A 294 -5.14 -7.43 -3.11
C GLY A 294 -3.93 -6.76 -3.76
N ASN A 295 -4.01 -5.43 -3.91
CA ASN A 295 -2.97 -4.61 -4.52
C ASN A 295 -2.11 -3.85 -3.50
N TYR A 296 -2.51 -3.84 -2.22
CA TYR A 296 -1.84 -3.09 -1.16
C TYR A 296 -1.49 -4.02 0.00
N ASP A 297 -0.20 -4.17 0.29
CA ASP A 297 0.30 -5.08 1.34
C ASP A 297 0.16 -4.49 2.76
N GLN A 298 -1.06 -4.13 3.12
CA GLN A 298 -1.40 -3.52 4.40
C GLN A 298 -2.74 -4.03 4.90
N ASP A 299 -2.90 -4.03 6.23
CA ASP A 299 -4.18 -4.27 6.87
C ASP A 299 -5.00 -2.97 6.97
N ILE A 300 -6.04 -2.97 7.81
CA ILE A 300 -6.84 -1.77 8.08
C ILE A 300 -6.00 -0.80 8.92
N ILE A 301 -5.64 0.34 8.34
CA ILE A 301 -4.81 1.36 8.99
C ILE A 301 -5.71 2.44 9.58
N LEU A 302 -5.55 2.72 10.87
CA LEU A 302 -6.10 3.90 11.53
C LEU A 302 -4.97 4.87 11.87
N ARG A 303 -5.09 6.13 11.44
CA ARG A 303 -4.19 7.23 11.78
C ARG A 303 -4.94 8.29 12.56
N LEU A 304 -4.32 8.77 13.63
CA LEU A 304 -4.80 9.92 14.41
C LEU A 304 -3.72 11.00 14.37
N LYS A 305 -4.02 12.17 13.80
CA LYS A 305 -3.11 13.31 13.74
C LYS A 305 -3.58 14.39 14.72
N ALA A 306 -2.64 14.99 15.42
CA ALA A 306 -2.87 16.05 16.41
C ALA A 306 -2.78 17.46 15.79
#